data_AF-A0A919U6T7-F1
#
_entry.id   AF-A0A919U6T7-F1
#
_cell.length_a   1.000
_cell.length_b   1.000
_cell.length_c   1.000
_cell.angle_alpha   90.00
_cell.angle_beta   90.00
_cell.angle_gamma   90.00
#
_symmetry.space_group_name_H-M   'P 1'
#
loop_
_entity.id
_entity.type
_entity.pdbx_description
1 polymer ?
#
loop_
_entity_poly.entity_id
_entity_poly.type
_entity_poly.pdbx_seq_one_letter_code
_entity_poly.pdbx_strand_id
1 'polypeptide(L)'
;MAAAPVRHSPNVLFNLAGVVLIVGGIGLTLYGFADILRVMDGFDPFRGDGPPVAVADGAALIFWGIIIFTIGRYFWRGARRRGARDRFGRLLIIVGYLLVGAGLDAGAHAGVQLWNSRTDDGMQSAVLHALLMFLLWAVPGGVLATIGFRLADEVALATAEANAGL
;
A
#
# COMPACT_ATOMS: atom_id res chain seq x y z
N MET A 1 6.27 -26.35 -39.34
CA MET A 1 6.71 -26.70 -37.98
C MET A 1 6.55 -25.47 -37.11
N ALA A 2 5.55 -25.44 -36.23
CA ALA A 2 5.34 -24.31 -35.32
C ALA A 2 6.47 -24.31 -34.27
N ALA A 3 7.22 -23.22 -34.19
CA ALA A 3 8.27 -23.06 -33.19
C ALA A 3 7.65 -23.21 -31.79
N ALA A 4 8.18 -24.14 -31.00
CA ALA A 4 7.73 -24.33 -29.62
C ALA A 4 7.86 -22.99 -28.86
N PRO A 5 6.83 -22.57 -28.11
CA PRO A 5 6.89 -21.32 -27.36
C PRO A 5 8.04 -21.43 -26.36
N VAL A 6 9.05 -20.57 -26.52
CA VAL A 6 10.20 -20.51 -25.64
C VAL A 6 9.69 -20.12 -24.25
N ARG A 7 9.50 -21.12 -23.37
CA ARG A 7 9.20 -20.89 -21.96
C ARG A 7 10.44 -20.28 -21.32
N HIS A 8 10.47 -18.95 -21.22
CA HIS A 8 11.51 -18.26 -20.48
C HIS A 8 11.41 -18.64 -19.00
N SER A 9 12.52 -19.15 -18.47
CA SER A 9 12.65 -19.46 -17.06
C SER A 9 12.48 -18.18 -16.23
N PRO A 10 11.65 -18.20 -15.17
CA PRO A 10 11.47 -17.04 -14.31
C PRO A 10 12.81 -16.65 -13.67
N ASN A 11 13.10 -15.36 -13.62
CA ASN A 11 14.30 -14.89 -12.93
C ASN A 11 14.14 -15.13 -11.42
N VAL A 12 14.92 -16.08 -10.89
CA VAL A 12 14.81 -16.59 -9.51
C VAL A 12 14.98 -15.48 -8.47
N LEU A 13 15.84 -14.48 -8.73
CA LEU A 13 16.04 -13.34 -7.83
C LEU A 13 14.77 -12.49 -7.67
N PHE A 14 14.08 -12.17 -8.76
CA PHE A 14 12.84 -11.41 -8.72
C PHE A 14 11.70 -12.21 -8.09
N ASN A 15 11.69 -13.54 -8.32
CA ASN A 15 10.70 -14.44 -7.72
C ASN A 15 10.89 -14.50 -6.20
N LEU A 16 12.11 -14.74 -5.73
CA LEU A 16 12.43 -14.84 -4.30
C LEU A 16 12.24 -13.49 -3.59
N ALA A 17 12.70 -12.38 -4.18
CA ALA A 17 12.43 -11.05 -3.65
C ALA A 17 10.93 -10.76 -3.55
N GLY A 18 10.15 -11.11 -4.59
CA GLY A 18 8.70 -10.96 -4.57
C GLY A 18 8.03 -11.74 -3.44
N VAL A 19 8.43 -13.01 -3.24
CA VAL A 19 7.91 -13.85 -2.15
C VAL A 19 8.29 -13.30 -0.77
N VAL A 20 9.54 -12.87 -0.58
CA VAL A 20 9.99 -12.26 0.69
C VAL A 20 9.19 -11.00 1.00
N LEU A 21 8.95 -10.14 0.01
CA LEU A 21 8.12 -8.94 0.19
C LEU A 21 6.65 -9.28 0.47
N ILE A 22 6.10 -10.31 -0.16
CA ILE A 22 4.73 -10.78 0.13
C ILE A 22 4.62 -11.23 1.59
N VAL A 23 5.52 -12.12 2.04
CA VAL A 23 5.51 -12.64 3.41
C VAL A 23 5.78 -11.53 4.42
N GLY A 24 6.77 -10.68 4.14
CA GLY A 24 7.12 -9.52 4.98
C GLY A 24 5.96 -8.52 5.09
N GLY A 25 5.28 -8.23 3.98
CA GLY A 25 4.11 -7.35 3.96
C GLY A 25 2.95 -7.90 4.78
N ILE A 26 2.64 -9.20 4.66
CA ILE A 26 1.64 -9.87 5.51
C ILE A 26 2.04 -9.79 6.98
N GLY A 27 3.31 -10.09 7.30
CA GLY A 27 3.83 -10.02 8.66
C GLY A 27 3.71 -8.63 9.27
N LEU A 28 4.06 -7.58 8.50
CA LEU A 28 3.96 -6.19 8.95
C LEU A 28 2.50 -5.78 9.19
N THR A 29 1.58 -6.20 8.31
CA THR A 29 0.15 -5.96 8.48
C THR A 29 -0.38 -6.62 9.75
N LEU A 30 -0.07 -7.90 9.97
CA LEU A 30 -0.50 -8.61 11.18
C LEU A 30 0.11 -8.01 12.44
N TYR A 31 1.38 -7.62 12.38
CA TYR A 31 2.06 -6.94 13.48
C TYR A 31 1.40 -5.59 13.80
N GLY A 32 1.09 -4.77 12.79
CA GLY A 32 0.39 -3.50 12.99
C GLY A 32 -1.00 -3.69 13.62
N PHE A 33 -1.76 -4.70 13.19
CA PHE A 33 -3.03 -5.06 13.86
C PHE A 33 -2.83 -5.47 15.32
N ALA A 34 -1.85 -6.32 15.60
CA ALA A 34 -1.54 -6.74 16.97
C ALA A 34 -1.11 -5.56 17.85
N ASP A 35 -0.34 -4.62 17.30
CA ASP A 35 0.11 -3.44 18.04
C ASP A 35 -1.03 -2.47 18.32
N ILE A 36 -1.95 -2.23 17.37
CA ILE A 36 -3.18 -1.45 17.64
C ILE A 36 -3.97 -2.09 18.78
N LEU A 37 -4.22 -3.40 18.72
CA LEU A 37 -4.97 -4.11 19.77
C LEU A 37 -4.27 -4.00 21.12
N ARG A 38 -2.95 -4.18 21.16
CA ARG A 38 -2.14 -4.06 22.38
C ARG A 38 -2.19 -2.65 22.97
N VAL A 39 -2.13 -1.63 22.14
CA VAL A 39 -2.20 -0.22 22.56
C VAL A 39 -3.61 0.11 23.08
N MET A 40 -4.65 -0.43 22.45
CA MET A 40 -6.05 -0.23 22.86
C MET A 40 -6.43 -0.99 24.14
N ASP A 41 -5.82 -2.15 24.41
CA ASP A 41 -6.09 -2.96 25.62
C ASP A 41 -5.64 -2.24 26.92
N GLY A 42 -4.67 -1.33 26.82
CA GLY A 42 -4.21 -0.46 27.91
C GLY A 42 -4.89 0.91 27.97
N PHE A 43 -5.79 1.22 27.05
CA PHE A 43 -6.40 2.54 26.91
C PHE A 43 -7.72 2.64 27.69
N ASP A 44 -7.83 3.66 28.56
CA ASP A 44 -9.05 3.97 29.28
C ASP A 44 -9.76 5.18 28.63
N PRO A 45 -10.84 4.96 27.85
CA PRO A 45 -11.55 6.03 27.14
C PRO A 45 -12.27 7.02 28.06
N PHE A 46 -12.44 6.70 29.35
CA PHE A 46 -13.14 7.57 30.31
C PHE A 46 -12.23 8.60 30.99
N ARG A 47 -10.90 8.52 30.78
CA ARG A 47 -9.95 9.51 31.29
C ARG A 47 -9.94 10.83 30.51
N GLY A 48 -10.59 10.88 29.34
CA GLY A 48 -10.67 12.09 28.51
C GLY A 48 -9.39 12.42 27.73
N ASP A 49 -8.46 11.47 27.67
CA ASP A 49 -7.31 11.51 26.76
C ASP A 49 -7.69 10.80 25.45
N GLY A 50 -7.28 11.34 24.30
CA GLY A 50 -7.47 10.69 23.00
C GLY A 50 -6.63 9.40 22.89
N PRO A 51 -6.91 8.51 21.91
CA PRO A 51 -6.10 7.31 21.68
C PRO A 51 -4.61 7.70 21.52
N PRO A 52 -3.68 6.89 22.04
CA PRO A 52 -2.26 7.19 21.92
C PRO A 52 -1.85 7.34 20.45
N VAL A 53 -0.86 8.20 20.17
CA VAL A 53 -0.22 8.33 18.83
C VAL A 53 0.20 6.94 18.30
N ALA A 54 0.52 6.01 19.19
CA ALA A 54 0.84 4.61 18.87
C ALA A 54 -0.26 3.85 18.09
N VAL A 55 -1.52 4.28 18.13
CA VAL A 55 -2.58 3.73 17.26
C VAL A 55 -2.33 4.12 15.79
N ALA A 56 -1.86 5.35 15.54
CA ALA A 56 -1.48 5.78 14.20
C ALA A 56 -0.21 5.07 13.71
N ASP A 57 0.76 4.80 14.59
CA ASP A 57 1.94 3.98 14.26
C ASP A 57 1.52 2.57 13.81
N GLY A 58 0.60 1.93 14.55
CA GLY A 58 0.04 0.63 14.18
C GLY A 58 -0.73 0.66 12.86
N ALA A 59 -1.50 1.72 12.59
CA ALA A 59 -2.20 1.90 11.32
C ALA A 59 -1.23 2.13 10.15
N ALA A 60 -0.18 2.92 10.35
CA ALA A 60 0.89 3.13 9.37
C ALA A 60 1.58 1.81 9.01
N LEU A 61 1.86 0.96 10.00
CA LEU A 61 2.43 -0.38 9.77
C LEU A 61 1.51 -1.26 8.92
N ILE A 62 0.19 -1.20 9.13
CA ILE A 62 -0.80 -1.88 8.28
C ILE A 62 -0.73 -1.37 6.84
N PHE A 63 -0.74 -0.04 6.64
CA PHE A 63 -0.70 0.54 5.30
C PHE A 63 0.59 0.18 4.56
N TRP A 64 1.74 0.32 5.23
CA TRP A 64 3.03 -0.08 4.67
C TRP A 64 3.10 -1.58 4.39
N GLY A 65 2.51 -2.42 5.23
CA GLY A 65 2.44 -3.88 5.02
C GLY A 65 1.67 -4.24 3.75
N ILE A 66 0.51 -3.62 3.52
CA ILE A 66 -0.30 -3.79 2.31
C ILE A 66 0.46 -3.32 1.06
N ILE A 67 1.18 -2.20 1.15
CA ILE A 67 1.98 -1.66 0.03
C ILE A 67 3.14 -2.59 -0.30
N ILE A 68 3.90 -3.03 0.71
CA ILE A 68 5.01 -3.96 0.54
C ILE A 68 4.52 -5.29 -0.06
N PHE A 69 3.38 -5.80 0.40
CA PHE A 69 2.73 -6.97 -0.19
C PHE A 69 2.40 -6.76 -1.67
N THR A 70 1.81 -5.62 -2.00
CA THR A 70 1.43 -5.26 -3.37
C THR A 70 2.65 -5.15 -4.27
N ILE A 71 3.72 -4.49 -3.81
CA ILE A 71 5.02 -4.42 -4.51
C ILE A 71 5.59 -5.82 -4.70
N GLY A 72 5.57 -6.67 -3.66
CA GLY A 72 6.03 -8.06 -3.73
C GLY A 72 5.32 -8.87 -4.83
N ARG A 73 4.00 -8.73 -4.96
CA ARG A 73 3.22 -9.31 -6.07
C ARG A 73 3.71 -8.83 -7.43
N TYR A 74 4.02 -7.53 -7.59
CA TYR A 74 4.53 -6.99 -8.84
C TYR A 74 5.92 -7.53 -9.20
N PHE A 75 6.83 -7.68 -8.23
CA PHE A 75 8.15 -8.29 -8.42
C PHE A 75 8.02 -9.77 -8.78
N TRP A 76 7.15 -10.50 -8.08
CA TRP A 76 6.88 -11.91 -8.32
C TRP A 76 6.36 -12.16 -9.75
N ARG A 77 5.42 -11.32 -10.23
CA ARG A 77 4.88 -11.36 -11.59
C ARG A 77 5.89 -10.88 -12.64
N GLY A 78 6.69 -9.86 -12.32
CA GLY A 78 7.71 -9.26 -13.20
C GLY A 78 8.83 -10.22 -13.59
N ALA A 79 9.06 -11.28 -12.80
CA ALA A 79 10.07 -12.31 -13.07
C ALA A 79 9.87 -13.06 -14.42
N ARG A 80 8.67 -12.96 -15.03
CA ARG A 80 8.30 -13.72 -16.24
C ARG A 80 8.20 -12.85 -17.53
N ARG A 81 8.46 -11.54 -17.49
CA ARG A 81 8.14 -10.62 -18.61
C ARG A 81 9.28 -9.67 -19.03
N ARG A 82 9.34 -9.35 -20.33
CA ARG A 82 10.43 -8.58 -20.97
C ARG A 82 9.98 -7.39 -21.84
N GLY A 83 8.89 -6.70 -21.50
CA GLY A 83 8.55 -5.42 -22.12
C GLY A 83 9.13 -4.24 -21.33
N ALA A 84 9.95 -3.38 -21.95
CA ALA A 84 10.43 -2.15 -21.29
C ALA A 84 9.27 -1.22 -20.87
N ARG A 85 8.22 -1.16 -21.71
CA ARG A 85 6.98 -0.43 -21.44
C ARG A 85 6.20 -1.00 -20.25
N ASP A 86 6.06 -2.33 -20.15
CA ASP A 86 5.44 -3.01 -19.01
C ASP A 86 6.23 -2.79 -17.72
N ARG A 87 7.57 -2.87 -17.78
CA ARG A 87 8.44 -2.57 -16.63
C ARG A 87 8.29 -1.13 -16.14
N PHE A 88 8.23 -0.17 -17.07
CA PHE A 88 8.03 1.23 -16.73
C PHE A 88 6.63 1.48 -16.15
N GLY A 89 5.60 0.86 -16.72
CA GLY A 89 4.24 0.90 -16.16
C GLY A 89 4.18 0.35 -14.73
N ARG A 90 4.84 -0.78 -14.45
CA ARG A 90 4.95 -1.35 -13.09
C ARG A 90 5.70 -0.44 -12.12
N LEU A 91 6.78 0.20 -12.56
CA LEU A 91 7.50 1.17 -11.72
C LEU A 91 6.60 2.36 -11.36
N LEU A 92 5.84 2.89 -12.31
CA LEU A 92 4.86 3.95 -12.04
C LEU A 92 3.77 3.52 -11.07
N ILE A 93 3.29 2.27 -11.17
CA ILE A 93 2.35 1.69 -10.20
C ILE A 93 2.98 1.63 -8.80
N ILE A 94 4.21 1.10 -8.69
CA ILE A 94 4.93 1.00 -7.41
C ILE A 94 5.11 2.38 -6.78
N VAL A 95 5.62 3.36 -7.54
CA VAL A 95 5.79 4.74 -7.08
C VAL A 95 4.45 5.34 -6.67
N GLY A 96 3.39 5.07 -7.44
CA GLY A 96 2.03 5.50 -7.12
C GLY A 96 1.56 4.97 -5.76
N TYR A 97 1.75 3.67 -5.50
CA TYR A 97 1.42 3.06 -4.21
C TYR A 97 2.28 3.59 -3.06
N LEU A 98 3.57 3.86 -3.27
CA LEU A 98 4.43 4.46 -2.24
C LEU A 98 3.93 5.84 -1.83
N LEU A 99 3.51 6.67 -2.80
CA LEU A 99 2.94 7.99 -2.52
C LEU A 99 1.58 7.88 -1.81
N VAL A 100 0.71 6.96 -2.23
CA VAL A 100 -0.55 6.70 -1.51
C VAL A 100 -0.26 6.24 -0.07
N GLY A 101 0.77 5.42 0.15
CA GLY A 101 1.22 5.02 1.48
C GLY A 101 1.65 6.16 2.34
N ALA A 102 2.54 7.01 1.82
CA ALA A 102 2.96 8.23 2.52
C ALA A 102 1.77 9.14 2.85
N GLY A 103 0.77 9.21 1.96
CA GLY A 103 -0.46 9.95 2.21
C GLY A 103 -1.32 9.34 3.33
N LEU A 104 -1.50 8.01 3.34
CA LEU A 104 -2.22 7.31 4.39
C LEU A 104 -1.53 7.42 5.74
N ASP A 105 -0.21 7.32 5.76
CA ASP A 105 0.64 7.47 6.93
C ASP A 105 0.55 8.89 7.51
N ALA A 106 0.79 9.91 6.68
CA ALA A 106 0.65 11.31 7.07
C ALA A 106 -0.78 11.65 7.51
N GLY A 107 -1.79 11.11 6.82
CA GLY A 107 -3.20 11.28 7.16
C GLY A 107 -3.58 10.63 8.49
N ALA A 108 -3.06 9.43 8.78
CA ALA A 108 -3.31 8.73 10.05
C ALA A 108 -2.69 9.50 11.23
N HIS A 109 -1.46 9.97 11.09
CA HIS A 109 -0.78 10.78 12.12
C HIS A 109 -1.45 12.15 12.32
N ALA A 110 -1.88 12.80 11.24
CA ALA A 110 -2.67 14.03 11.33
C ALA A 110 -4.05 13.78 11.97
N GLY A 111 -4.66 12.61 11.69
CA GLY A 111 -5.92 12.16 12.28
C GLY A 111 -5.86 12.00 13.80
N VAL A 112 -4.69 11.77 14.39
CA VAL A 112 -4.52 11.78 15.86
C VAL A 112 -4.96 13.11 16.48
N GLN A 113 -4.77 14.22 15.76
CA GLN A 113 -5.22 15.53 16.23
C GLN A 113 -6.75 15.60 16.36
N LEU A 114 -7.49 14.89 15.50
CA LEU A 114 -8.95 14.86 15.54
C LEU A 114 -9.47 14.29 16.87
N TRP A 115 -8.82 13.25 17.39
CA TRP A 115 -9.19 12.65 18.66
C TRP A 115 -8.81 13.48 19.88
N ASN A 116 -7.83 14.38 19.74
CA ASN A 116 -7.37 15.26 20.82
C ASN A 116 -8.09 16.61 20.84
N SER A 117 -8.78 16.98 19.76
CA SER A 117 -9.54 18.23 19.67
C SER A 117 -10.80 18.18 20.56
N ARG A 118 -10.92 19.14 21.47
CA ARG A 118 -12.06 19.28 22.41
C ARG A 118 -13.09 20.33 21.98
N THR A 119 -12.89 20.97 20.84
CA THR A 119 -13.78 22.02 20.29
C THR A 119 -14.15 21.70 18.84
N ASP A 120 -15.35 22.08 18.43
CA ASP A 120 -15.84 21.84 17.06
C ASP A 120 -14.94 22.48 15.99
N ASP A 121 -14.48 23.71 16.22
CA ASP A 121 -13.52 24.41 15.34
C ASP A 121 -12.15 23.69 15.27
N GLY A 122 -11.71 23.13 16.40
CA GLY A 122 -10.50 22.33 16.51
C GLY A 122 -10.63 20.98 15.78
N MET A 123 -11.81 20.39 15.78
CA MET A 123 -12.08 19.16 15.02
C MET A 123 -12.10 19.45 13.52
N GLN A 124 -12.81 20.50 13.08
CA GLN A 124 -12.89 20.84 11.66
C GLN A 124 -11.52 21.15 11.05
N SER A 125 -10.69 21.92 11.75
CA SER A 125 -9.33 22.23 11.32
C SER A 125 -8.44 20.98 11.25
N ALA A 126 -8.54 20.08 12.23
CA ALA A 126 -7.80 18.81 12.24
C ALA A 126 -8.22 17.88 11.10
N VAL A 127 -9.53 17.74 10.81
CA VAL A 127 -10.02 16.98 9.65
C VAL A 127 -9.45 17.55 8.35
N LEU A 128 -9.52 18.88 8.19
CA LEU A 128 -9.08 19.54 6.97
C LEU A 128 -7.56 19.39 6.77
N HIS A 129 -6.79 19.48 7.85
CA HIS A 129 -5.35 19.20 7.83
C HIS A 129 -5.04 17.75 7.43
N ALA A 130 -5.70 16.76 8.03
CA ALA A 130 -5.50 15.36 7.71
C ALA A 130 -5.86 15.02 6.26
N LEU A 131 -6.99 15.57 5.76
CA LEU A 131 -7.39 15.42 4.36
C LEU A 131 -6.40 16.06 3.40
N LEU A 132 -5.91 17.26 3.70
CA LEU A 132 -4.93 17.94 2.86
C LEU A 132 -3.61 17.16 2.81
N MET A 133 -3.14 16.65 3.95
CA MET A 133 -1.94 15.82 4.02
C MET A 133 -2.11 14.53 3.21
N PHE A 134 -3.25 13.86 3.34
CA PHE A 134 -3.55 12.68 2.52
C PHE A 134 -3.56 13.03 1.02
N LEU A 135 -4.33 14.04 0.61
CA LEU A 135 -4.51 14.41 -0.80
C LEU A 135 -3.20 14.86 -1.46
N LEU A 136 -2.33 15.56 -0.73
CA LEU A 136 -1.03 16.02 -1.20
C LEU A 136 -0.20 14.88 -1.79
N TRP A 137 -0.28 13.69 -1.20
CA TRP A 137 0.48 12.51 -1.62
C TRP A 137 -0.36 11.53 -2.44
N ALA A 138 -1.61 11.28 -2.03
CA ALA A 138 -2.48 10.30 -2.65
C ALA A 138 -2.93 10.70 -4.07
N VAL A 139 -3.11 11.99 -4.35
CA VAL A 139 -3.51 12.44 -5.70
C VAL A 139 -2.39 12.21 -6.72
N PRO A 140 -1.15 12.70 -6.51
CA PRO A 140 -0.03 12.34 -7.39
C PRO A 140 0.18 10.83 -7.48
N GLY A 141 0.06 10.11 -6.37
CA GLY A 141 0.18 8.66 -6.32
C GLY A 141 -0.85 7.94 -7.19
N GLY A 142 -2.12 8.31 -7.08
CA GLY A 142 -3.21 7.76 -7.87
C GLY A 142 -3.08 8.07 -9.37
N VAL A 143 -2.62 9.28 -9.72
CA VAL A 143 -2.34 9.64 -11.11
C VAL A 143 -1.24 8.77 -11.71
N LEU A 144 -0.10 8.63 -11.00
CA LEU A 144 1.01 7.79 -11.46
C LEU A 144 0.61 6.32 -11.57
N ALA A 145 -0.11 5.80 -10.59
CA ALA A 145 -0.63 4.43 -10.63
C ALA A 145 -1.54 4.22 -11.84
N THR A 146 -2.49 5.13 -12.09
CA THR A 146 -3.42 5.03 -13.22
C THR A 146 -2.69 5.03 -14.56
N ILE A 147 -1.69 5.91 -14.74
CA ILE A 147 -0.86 5.93 -15.94
C ILE A 147 -0.10 4.61 -16.08
N GLY A 148 0.46 4.11 -14.98
CA GLY A 148 1.17 2.83 -14.94
C GLY A 148 0.29 1.64 -15.30
N PHE A 149 -0.95 1.57 -14.79
CA PHE A 149 -1.94 0.55 -15.12
C PHE A 149 -2.25 0.50 -16.63
N ARG A 150 -2.38 1.67 -17.26
CA ARG A 150 -2.58 1.79 -18.72
C ARG A 150 -1.34 1.39 -19.52
N LEU A 151 -0.14 1.66 -19.02
CA LEU A 151 1.10 1.33 -19.71
C LEU A 151 1.48 -0.15 -19.62
N ALA A 152 1.07 -0.82 -18.54
CA ALA A 152 1.36 -2.23 -18.28
C ALA A 152 0.26 -3.20 -18.77
N ASP A 153 -0.82 -2.71 -19.40
CA ASP A 153 -2.01 -3.50 -19.82
C ASP A 153 -2.54 -4.42 -18.71
N GLU A 154 -2.51 -3.94 -17.46
CA GLU A 154 -2.86 -4.73 -16.27
C GLU A 154 -4.33 -5.19 -16.30
N VAL A 155 -5.24 -4.49 -17.00
CA VAL A 155 -6.65 -4.89 -17.16
C VAL A 155 -6.77 -6.16 -18.01
N ALA A 156 -6.05 -6.21 -19.14
CA ALA A 156 -6.00 -7.41 -19.99
C ALA A 156 -5.36 -8.59 -19.27
N LEU A 157 -4.53 -8.30 -18.27
CA LEU A 157 -3.83 -9.30 -17.48
C LEU A 157 -4.66 -9.87 -16.35
N ALA A 158 -5.32 -9.00 -15.59
CA ALA A 158 -6.24 -9.42 -14.54
C ALA A 158 -7.40 -10.25 -15.11
N THR A 159 -7.89 -9.90 -16.31
CA THR A 159 -8.91 -10.69 -17.02
C THR A 159 -8.37 -12.03 -17.54
N ALA A 160 -7.13 -12.08 -18.04
CA ALA A 160 -6.50 -13.34 -18.43
C ALA A 160 -6.26 -14.29 -17.24
N GLU A 161 -5.89 -13.78 -16.07
CA GLU A 161 -5.74 -14.57 -14.83
C GLU A 161 -7.08 -15.09 -14.33
N ALA A 162 -8.10 -14.21 -14.23
CA ALA A 162 -9.45 -14.60 -13.82
C ALA A 162 -10.04 -15.72 -14.70
N ASN A 163 -9.80 -15.64 -16.02
CA ASN A 163 -10.23 -16.66 -16.97
C ASN A 163 -9.38 -17.93 -16.94
N ALA A 164 -8.12 -17.85 -16.49
CA ALA A 164 -7.23 -19.00 -16.35
C ALA A 164 -7.49 -19.81 -15.07
N GLY A 165 -8.37 -19.36 -14.18
CA GLY A 165 -8.73 -20.07 -12.95
C GLY A 165 -7.59 -20.18 -11.94
N LEU A 166 -6.65 -19.22 -11.97
CA LEU A 166 -5.60 -19.02 -10.97
C LEU A 166 -5.93 -17.80 -10.10
#